data_AF-A0A1V5PDJ3-F1
#
_entry.id   AF-A0A1V5PDJ3-F1
#
_cell.length_a   1.000
_cell.length_b   1.000
_cell.length_c   1.000
_cell.angle_alpha   90.00
_cell.angle_beta   90.00
_cell.angle_gamma   90.00
#
_symmetry.space_group_name_H-M   'P 1'
#
loop_
_entity.id
_entity.type
_entity.pdbx_description
1 polymer ?
#
loop_
_entity_poly.entity_id
_entity_poly.type
_entity_poly.pdbx_seq_one_letter_code
_entity_poly.pdbx_strand_id
1 'polypeptide(L)'
;MQELYRKLLSNLYNSAIILFMNIIFKYFWIFIIIVNIINANSLKNKSRSYITLNPELEDGYNKIIKGFLIYANIPWIIMGTGILSGFTYTIFDYLTPDELNPFVFLFYTSIIIIWLYGFYWIYVRGGAEYLAKHPGLIRKRKKVITSPALIKFYTAITVLGGITIIIILFTGGINLKFLR
;
A
#
# COMPACT_ATOMS: atom_id res chain seq x y z
N MET A 1 15.03 11.19 -47.52
CA MET A 1 13.60 11.38 -47.16
C MET A 1 13.03 10.22 -46.34
N GLN A 2 13.10 8.96 -46.78
CA GLN A 2 12.55 7.82 -46.02
C GLN A 2 13.18 7.61 -44.63
N GLU A 3 14.51 7.78 -44.52
CA GLU A 3 15.22 7.65 -43.24
C GLU A 3 14.84 8.73 -42.22
N LEU A 4 14.73 9.99 -42.68
CA LEU A 4 14.27 11.11 -41.86
C LEU A 4 12.85 10.87 -41.35
N TYR A 5 11.95 10.37 -42.21
CA TYR A 5 10.59 10.02 -41.83
C TYR A 5 10.54 8.91 -40.77
N ARG A 6 11.34 7.84 -40.93
CA ARG A 6 11.43 6.77 -39.92
C ARG A 6 11.94 7.29 -38.57
N LYS A 7 12.97 8.15 -38.58
CA LYS A 7 13.52 8.75 -37.35
C LYS A 7 12.53 9.67 -36.66
N LEU A 8 11.75 10.45 -37.42
CA LEU A 8 10.68 11.30 -36.87
C LEU A 8 9.57 10.45 -36.24
N LEU A 9 9.11 9.40 -36.93
CA LEU A 9 8.10 8.50 -36.39
C LEU A 9 8.57 7.76 -35.13
N SER A 10 9.81 7.26 -35.10
CA SER A 10 10.36 6.60 -33.91
C SER A 10 10.45 7.56 -32.73
N ASN A 11 10.88 8.80 -32.97
CA ASN A 11 10.96 9.81 -31.92
C ASN A 11 9.57 10.19 -31.37
N LEU A 12 8.57 10.35 -32.25
CA LEU A 12 7.18 10.61 -31.85
C LEU A 12 6.61 9.46 -31.02
N TYR A 13 6.83 8.22 -31.45
CA TYR A 13 6.39 7.03 -30.73
C TYR A 13 7.03 6.92 -29.34
N ASN A 14 8.36 7.11 -29.25
CA ASN A 14 9.07 7.08 -27.98
C ASN A 14 8.59 8.17 -27.03
N SER A 15 8.40 9.39 -27.52
CA SER A 15 7.85 10.50 -26.72
C SER A 15 6.43 10.19 -26.22
N ALA A 16 5.58 9.58 -27.05
CA ALA A 16 4.23 9.19 -26.65
C ALA A 16 4.25 8.11 -25.56
N ILE A 17 5.15 7.11 -25.66
CA ILE A 17 5.34 6.10 -24.61
C ILE A 17 5.79 6.74 -23.31
N ILE A 18 6.80 7.61 -23.35
CA ILE A 18 7.32 8.28 -22.15
C ILE A 18 6.22 9.11 -21.49
N LEU A 19 5.45 9.86 -22.28
CA LEU A 19 4.32 10.63 -21.76
C LEU A 19 3.28 9.73 -21.08
N PHE A 20 2.92 8.62 -21.74
CA PHE A 20 1.95 7.66 -21.21
C PHE A 20 2.43 7.01 -19.91
N MET A 21 3.69 6.55 -19.85
CA MET A 21 4.30 6.00 -18.65
C MET A 21 4.30 7.03 -17.51
N ASN A 22 4.70 8.26 -17.79
CA ASN A 22 4.70 9.34 -16.79
C ASN A 22 3.31 9.58 -16.21
N ILE A 23 2.26 9.54 -17.03
CA ILE A 23 0.88 9.67 -16.55
C ILE A 23 0.51 8.51 -15.62
N ILE A 24 0.83 7.27 -15.99
CA ILE A 24 0.54 6.10 -15.15
C ILE A 24 1.22 6.23 -13.78
N PHE A 25 2.51 6.53 -13.76
CA PHE A 25 3.29 6.59 -12.52
C PHE A 25 2.96 7.82 -11.67
N LYS A 26 2.50 8.91 -12.30
CA LYS A 26 1.98 10.10 -11.61
C LYS A 26 0.66 9.80 -10.87
N TYR A 27 -0.22 8.99 -11.45
CA TYR A 27 -1.53 8.67 -10.86
C TYR A 27 -1.61 7.30 -10.17
N PHE A 28 -0.47 6.65 -9.95
CA PHE A 28 -0.39 5.34 -9.31
C PHE A 28 -1.05 5.31 -7.92
N TRP A 29 -0.95 6.39 -7.15
CA TRP A 29 -1.57 6.50 -5.82
C TRP A 29 -3.11 6.36 -5.87
N ILE A 30 -3.77 6.88 -6.93
CA ILE A 30 -5.22 6.73 -7.14
C ILE A 30 -5.56 5.26 -7.37
N PHE A 31 -4.77 4.60 -8.22
CA PHE A 31 -4.95 3.17 -8.49
C PHE A 31 -4.89 2.35 -7.20
N ILE A 32 -3.94 2.62 -6.31
CA ILE A 32 -3.85 1.91 -5.03
C ILE A 32 -5.05 2.21 -4.13
N ILE A 33 -5.54 3.45 -4.07
CA ILE A 33 -6.75 3.79 -3.31
C ILE A 33 -7.95 2.99 -3.84
N ILE A 34 -8.12 2.90 -5.16
CA ILE A 34 -9.19 2.10 -5.78
C ILE A 34 -9.05 0.62 -5.39
N VAL A 35 -7.85 0.06 -5.47
CA VAL A 35 -7.58 -1.32 -5.05
C VAL A 35 -7.93 -1.54 -3.57
N ASN A 36 -7.60 -0.59 -2.69
CA ASN A 36 -7.97 -0.67 -1.28
C ASN A 36 -9.48 -0.67 -1.07
N ILE A 37 -10.23 0.16 -1.80
CA ILE A 37 -11.70 0.19 -1.75
C ILE A 37 -12.28 -1.15 -2.22
N ILE A 38 -11.77 -1.70 -3.32
CA ILE A 38 -12.19 -3.02 -3.83
C ILE A 38 -11.89 -4.11 -2.80
N ASN A 39 -10.71 -4.09 -2.17
CA ASN A 39 -10.33 -5.05 -1.14
C ASN A 39 -11.24 -4.94 0.10
N ALA A 40 -11.55 -3.73 0.55
CA ALA A 40 -12.47 -3.50 1.66
C ALA A 40 -13.88 -4.04 1.35
N ASN A 41 -14.39 -3.79 0.14
CA ASN A 41 -15.67 -4.31 -0.31
C ASN A 41 -15.65 -5.86 -0.42
N SER A 42 -14.55 -6.43 -0.91
CA SER A 42 -14.36 -7.88 -0.94
C SER A 42 -14.37 -8.49 0.46
N LEU A 43 -13.71 -7.84 1.42
CA LEU A 43 -13.72 -8.25 2.83
C LEU A 43 -15.12 -8.16 3.42
N LYS A 44 -15.84 -7.05 3.17
CA LYS A 44 -17.24 -6.87 3.59
C LYS A 44 -18.15 -7.96 3.03
N ASN A 45 -17.99 -8.30 1.75
CA ASN A 45 -18.79 -9.36 1.13
C ASN A 45 -18.47 -10.73 1.73
N LYS A 46 -17.20 -11.01 2.04
CA LYS A 46 -16.78 -12.26 2.70
C LYS A 46 -17.23 -12.34 4.15
N SER A 47 -17.37 -11.22 4.87
CA SER A 47 -17.82 -11.22 6.26
C SER A 47 -19.31 -11.49 6.40
N ARG A 48 -20.13 -11.19 5.38
CA ARG A 48 -21.60 -11.38 5.43
C ARG A 48 -22.01 -12.78 5.87
N SER A 49 -21.38 -13.83 5.35
CA SER A 49 -21.73 -15.20 5.73
C SER A 49 -21.50 -15.48 7.22
N TYR A 50 -20.50 -14.83 7.84
CA TYR A 50 -20.23 -14.97 9.26
C TYR A 50 -21.17 -14.13 10.12
N ILE A 51 -21.52 -12.93 9.63
CA ILE A 51 -22.50 -12.03 10.28
C ILE A 51 -23.90 -12.63 10.27
N THR A 52 -24.33 -13.26 9.17
CA THR A 52 -25.64 -13.93 9.10
C THR A 52 -25.74 -15.07 10.12
N LEU A 53 -24.65 -15.77 10.39
CA LEU A 53 -24.61 -16.84 11.39
C LEU A 53 -24.48 -16.30 12.83
N ASN A 54 -23.80 -15.17 13.01
CA ASN A 54 -23.50 -14.55 14.30
C ASN A 54 -23.61 -13.01 14.17
N PRO A 55 -24.83 -12.45 14.29
CA PRO A 55 -25.09 -11.02 14.04
C PRO A 55 -24.25 -10.06 14.91
N GLU A 56 -23.85 -10.49 16.11
CA GLU A 56 -23.02 -9.73 17.04
C GLU A 56 -21.62 -9.41 16.51
N LEU A 57 -21.16 -10.10 15.46
CA LEU A 57 -19.86 -9.83 14.83
C LEU A 57 -19.89 -8.62 13.89
N GLU A 58 -21.07 -8.12 13.49
CA GLU A 58 -21.22 -7.08 12.48
C GLU A 58 -20.42 -5.81 12.82
N ASP A 59 -20.58 -5.31 14.05
CA ASP A 59 -19.88 -4.12 14.52
C ASP A 59 -18.36 -4.28 14.47
N GLY A 60 -17.86 -5.48 14.78
CA GLY A 60 -16.44 -5.74 14.77
C GLY A 60 -15.85 -5.79 13.36
N TYR A 61 -16.54 -6.44 12.42
CA TYR A 61 -16.17 -6.39 11.01
C TYR A 61 -16.19 -4.96 10.46
N ASN A 62 -17.24 -4.19 10.76
CA ASN A 62 -17.38 -2.81 10.31
C ASN A 62 -16.25 -1.93 10.84
N LYS A 63 -15.87 -2.08 12.12
CA LYS A 63 -14.72 -1.37 12.72
C LYS A 63 -13.41 -1.73 12.02
N ILE A 64 -13.15 -3.01 11.77
CA ILE A 64 -11.90 -3.46 11.11
C ILE A 64 -11.84 -2.93 9.67
N ILE A 65 -12.93 -3.06 8.91
CA ILE A 65 -12.98 -2.61 7.50
C ILE A 65 -12.82 -1.09 7.41
N LYS A 66 -13.48 -0.33 8.30
CA LYS A 66 -13.33 1.12 8.38
C LYS A 66 -11.89 1.51 8.74
N GLY A 67 -11.31 0.84 9.74
CA GLY A 67 -9.91 1.05 10.11
C GLY A 67 -8.96 0.78 8.94
N PHE A 68 -9.14 -0.34 8.25
CA PHE A 68 -8.37 -0.67 7.04
C PHE A 68 -8.48 0.44 5.99
N LEU A 69 -9.68 0.90 5.66
CA LEU A 69 -9.88 1.97 4.67
C LEU A 69 -9.21 3.29 5.06
N ILE A 70 -9.19 3.63 6.35
CA ILE A 70 -8.54 4.87 6.80
C ILE A 70 -7.02 4.70 6.75
N TYR A 71 -6.49 3.71 7.46
CA TYR A 71 -5.04 3.56 7.62
C TYR A 71 -4.33 3.14 6.34
N ALA A 72 -4.92 2.26 5.52
CA ALA A 72 -4.30 1.81 4.28
C ALA A 72 -4.21 2.91 3.21
N ASN A 73 -4.99 3.99 3.33
CA ASN A 73 -5.01 5.09 2.36
C ASN A 73 -4.18 6.32 2.75
N ILE A 74 -3.82 6.48 4.04
CA ILE A 74 -3.02 7.63 4.50
C ILE A 74 -1.72 7.83 3.68
N PRO A 75 -0.85 6.81 3.49
CA PRO A 75 0.39 7.02 2.73
C PRO A 75 0.13 7.44 1.29
N TRP A 76 -0.88 6.86 0.63
CA TRP A 76 -1.20 7.18 -0.76
C TRP A 76 -1.77 8.58 -0.93
N ILE A 77 -2.52 9.07 0.06
CA ILE A 77 -2.99 10.46 0.08
C ILE A 77 -1.78 11.40 0.21
N ILE A 78 -0.84 11.11 1.12
CA ILE A 78 0.40 11.92 1.25
C ILE A 78 1.17 11.95 -0.07
N MET A 79 1.33 10.79 -0.71
CA MET A 79 1.97 10.67 -2.03
C MET A 79 1.26 11.53 -3.09
N GLY A 80 -0.08 11.41 -3.17
CA GLY A 80 -0.89 12.21 -4.08
C GLY A 80 -0.76 13.71 -3.83
N THR A 81 -0.75 14.14 -2.56
CA THR A 81 -0.53 15.54 -2.20
C THR A 81 0.85 16.02 -2.62
N GLY A 82 1.90 15.24 -2.39
CA GLY A 82 3.26 15.58 -2.83
C GLY A 82 3.37 15.72 -4.34
N ILE A 83 2.66 14.88 -5.10
CA ILE A 83 2.63 14.94 -6.57
C ILE A 83 1.85 16.15 -7.07
N LEU A 84 0.68 16.42 -6.50
CA LEU A 84 -0.19 17.53 -6.92
C LEU A 84 0.39 18.90 -6.54
N SER A 85 1.16 18.97 -5.47
CA SER A 85 1.85 20.19 -5.03
C SER A 85 3.18 20.43 -5.76
N GLY A 86 3.62 19.50 -6.61
CA GLY A 86 4.86 19.63 -7.38
C GLY A 86 6.14 19.38 -6.57
N PHE A 87 6.03 18.91 -5.32
CA PHE A 87 7.18 18.49 -4.52
C PHE A 87 7.75 17.14 -5.00
N THR A 88 6.91 16.29 -5.57
CA THR A 88 7.31 15.04 -6.25
C THR A 88 6.61 14.99 -7.60
N TYR A 89 7.08 14.14 -8.50
CA TYR A 89 6.56 14.00 -9.87
C TYR A 89 5.88 12.66 -10.09
N THR A 90 6.45 11.57 -9.56
CA THR A 90 5.95 10.20 -9.75
C THR A 90 6.17 9.35 -8.49
N ILE A 91 5.67 8.11 -8.50
CA ILE A 91 5.98 7.13 -7.45
C ILE A 91 7.49 6.88 -7.28
N PHE A 92 8.30 7.03 -8.33
CA PHE A 92 9.72 6.71 -8.27
C PHE A 92 10.49 7.64 -7.32
N ASP A 93 10.03 8.86 -7.11
CA ASP A 93 10.63 9.80 -6.16
C ASP A 93 10.55 9.26 -4.72
N TYR A 94 9.53 8.46 -4.42
CA TYR A 94 9.38 7.82 -3.11
C TYR A 94 10.29 6.60 -2.96
N LEU A 95 10.86 6.08 -4.04
CA LEU A 95 11.87 5.00 -3.98
C LEU A 95 13.30 5.55 -3.86
N THR A 96 13.50 6.86 -3.98
CA THR A 96 14.79 7.54 -3.78
C THR A 96 14.68 8.56 -2.64
N PRO A 97 14.67 8.10 -1.37
CA PRO A 97 14.47 8.99 -0.22
C PRO A 97 15.69 9.87 0.12
N ASP A 98 16.78 9.75 -0.63
CA ASP A 98 18.05 10.46 -0.45
C ASP A 98 17.98 11.97 -0.78
N GLU A 99 16.93 12.43 -1.46
CA GLU A 99 16.76 13.83 -1.86
C GLU A 99 16.17 14.75 -0.78
N LEU A 100 16.07 14.26 0.47
CA LEU A 100 15.57 15.01 1.62
C LEU A 100 14.16 15.62 1.44
N ASN A 101 13.33 15.02 0.57
CA ASN A 101 12.01 15.55 0.24
C ASN A 101 11.03 15.39 1.43
N PRO A 102 10.37 16.46 1.89
CA PRO A 102 9.50 16.39 3.06
C PRO A 102 8.29 15.46 2.87
N PHE A 103 7.73 15.37 1.66
CA PHE A 103 6.61 14.46 1.38
C PHE A 103 7.04 12.99 1.37
N VAL A 104 8.25 12.70 0.91
CA VAL A 104 8.82 11.35 0.97
C VAL A 104 9.04 10.95 2.44
N PHE A 105 9.57 11.85 3.28
CA PHE A 105 9.69 11.58 4.71
C PHE A 105 8.33 11.41 5.40
N LEU A 106 7.35 12.26 5.11
CA LEU A 106 5.99 12.12 5.65
C LEU A 106 5.36 10.79 5.24
N PHE A 107 5.55 10.37 3.99
CA PHE A 107 5.08 9.08 3.48
C PHE A 107 5.63 7.91 4.32
N TYR A 108 6.96 7.81 4.46
CA TYR A 108 7.58 6.72 5.23
C TYR A 108 7.28 6.81 6.73
N THR A 109 7.23 8.02 7.29
CA THR A 109 6.85 8.25 8.68
C THR A 109 5.43 7.76 8.94
N SER A 110 4.49 8.03 8.04
CA SER A 110 3.10 7.56 8.17
C SER A 110 3.03 6.03 8.16
N ILE A 111 3.81 5.35 7.31
CA ILE A 111 3.90 3.89 7.27
C ILE A 111 4.43 3.34 8.60
N ILE A 112 5.53 3.92 9.11
CA ILE A 112 6.13 3.50 10.38
C ILE A 112 5.13 3.67 11.54
N ILE A 113 4.44 4.81 11.61
CA ILE A 113 3.43 5.06 12.66
C ILE A 113 2.28 4.04 12.56
N ILE A 114 1.78 3.75 11.36
CA ILE A 114 0.73 2.75 11.14
C ILE A 114 1.21 1.37 11.58
N TRP A 115 2.45 0.99 11.26
CA TRP A 115 3.03 -0.28 11.69
C TRP A 115 3.22 -0.36 13.20
N LEU A 116 3.73 0.68 13.85
CA LEU A 116 3.88 0.72 15.31
C LEU A 116 2.52 0.60 16.01
N TYR A 117 1.52 1.36 15.54
CA TYR A 117 0.17 1.30 16.09
C TYR A 117 -0.48 -0.08 15.87
N GLY A 118 -0.35 -0.62 14.66
CA GLY A 118 -0.85 -1.95 14.32
C GLY A 118 -0.17 -3.05 15.12
N PHE A 119 1.15 -2.97 15.28
CA PHE A 119 1.94 -3.93 16.06
C PHE A 119 1.56 -3.87 17.54
N TYR A 120 1.50 -2.68 18.12
CA TYR A 120 1.02 -2.48 19.49
C TYR A 120 -0.39 -3.03 19.69
N TRP A 121 -1.30 -2.75 18.76
CA TRP A 121 -2.67 -3.25 18.84
C TRP A 121 -2.72 -4.78 18.78
N ILE A 122 -2.00 -5.40 17.85
CA ILE A 122 -1.99 -6.86 17.64
C ILE A 122 -1.32 -7.61 18.80
N TYR A 123 -0.21 -7.10 19.32
CA TYR A 123 0.59 -7.80 20.33
C TYR A 123 0.19 -7.47 21.77
N VAL A 124 -0.20 -6.23 22.06
CA VAL A 124 -0.39 -5.73 23.42
C VAL A 124 -1.87 -5.52 23.75
N ARG A 125 -2.69 -5.04 22.81
CA ARG A 125 -4.11 -4.69 23.07
C ARG A 125 -5.11 -5.78 22.65
N GLY A 126 -4.65 -7.02 22.50
CA GLY A 126 -5.51 -8.15 22.17
C GLY A 126 -6.02 -8.18 20.72
N GLY A 127 -5.40 -7.42 19.81
CA GLY A 127 -5.84 -7.31 18.42
C GLY A 127 -5.75 -8.63 17.65
N ALA A 128 -4.78 -9.49 17.96
CA ALA A 128 -4.69 -10.81 17.34
C ALA A 128 -5.86 -11.71 17.73
N GLU A 129 -6.22 -11.73 19.01
CA GLU A 129 -7.35 -12.48 19.55
C GLU A 129 -8.67 -11.92 19.02
N TYR A 130 -8.75 -10.60 18.85
CA TYR A 130 -9.87 -9.94 18.21
C TYR A 130 -10.01 -10.39 16.74
N LEU A 131 -8.95 -10.34 15.95
CA LEU A 131 -8.97 -10.79 14.55
C LEU A 131 -9.27 -12.29 14.41
N ALA A 132 -8.78 -13.12 15.33
CA ALA A 132 -9.06 -14.55 15.37
C ALA A 132 -10.56 -14.87 15.53
N LYS A 133 -11.29 -14.02 16.27
CA LYS A 133 -12.75 -14.10 16.45
C LYS A 133 -13.54 -13.58 15.24
N HIS A 134 -12.89 -12.94 14.27
CA HIS A 134 -13.51 -12.42 13.05
C HIS A 134 -12.99 -13.18 11.82
N PRO A 135 -13.42 -14.43 11.61
CA PRO A 135 -12.94 -15.28 10.53
C PRO A 135 -13.20 -14.66 9.14
N GLY A 136 -12.38 -15.05 8.15
CA GLY A 136 -12.53 -14.60 6.77
C GLY A 136 -11.77 -13.32 6.43
N LEU A 137 -11.29 -12.57 7.43
CA LEU A 137 -10.43 -11.38 7.22
C LEU A 137 -9.03 -11.75 6.76
N ILE A 138 -8.45 -12.80 7.35
CA ILE A 138 -7.11 -13.29 7.02
C ILE A 138 -7.26 -14.71 6.47
N ARG A 139 -6.89 -14.88 5.19
CA ARG A 139 -6.98 -16.18 4.49
C ARG A 139 -5.66 -16.52 3.83
N LYS A 140 -5.23 -17.78 3.95
CA LYS A 140 -4.11 -18.34 3.20
C LYS A 140 -4.60 -19.56 2.44
N ARG A 141 -4.51 -19.53 1.10
CA ARG A 141 -4.89 -20.64 0.20
C ARG A 141 -6.24 -21.28 0.60
N LYS A 142 -7.29 -20.45 0.66
CA LYS A 142 -8.68 -20.77 1.08
C LYS A 142 -8.90 -21.08 2.57
N LYS A 143 -7.86 -21.43 3.34
CA LYS A 143 -7.97 -21.67 4.80
C LYS A 143 -8.05 -20.34 5.56
N VAL A 144 -9.04 -20.24 6.45
CA VAL A 144 -9.18 -19.10 7.36
C VAL A 144 -8.14 -19.23 8.47
N ILE A 145 -7.44 -18.13 8.74
CA ILE A 145 -6.50 -18.05 9.85
C ILE A 145 -7.26 -17.56 11.07
N THR A 146 -7.42 -18.43 12.06
CA THR A 146 -8.09 -18.14 13.35
C THR A 146 -7.15 -18.28 14.54
N SER A 147 -5.86 -18.58 14.32
CA SER A 147 -4.87 -18.69 15.39
C SER A 147 -4.26 -17.31 15.69
N PRO A 148 -4.41 -16.76 16.91
CA PRO A 148 -3.77 -15.49 17.29
C PRO A 148 -2.24 -15.52 17.13
N ALA A 149 -1.60 -16.65 17.46
CA ALA A 149 -0.17 -16.82 17.29
C ALA A 149 0.27 -16.70 15.83
N LEU A 150 -0.51 -17.29 14.91
CA LEU A 150 -0.24 -17.21 13.49
C LEU A 150 -0.48 -15.80 12.93
N ILE A 151 -1.48 -15.06 13.44
CA ILE A 151 -1.72 -13.66 13.10
C ILE A 151 -0.52 -12.80 13.53
N LYS A 152 -0.08 -12.93 14.80
CA LYS A 152 1.12 -12.27 15.32
C LYS A 152 2.34 -12.56 14.43
N PHE A 153 2.59 -13.83 14.12
CA PHE A 153 3.70 -14.25 13.27
C PHE A 153 3.69 -13.59 11.88
N TYR A 154 2.56 -13.61 11.17
CA TYR A 154 2.47 -12.94 9.86
C TYR A 154 2.67 -11.43 9.97
N THR A 155 2.10 -10.79 11.00
CA THR A 155 2.32 -9.37 11.25
C THR A 155 3.80 -9.06 11.46
N ALA A 156 4.52 -9.86 12.25
CA ALA A 156 5.96 -9.66 12.46
C ALA A 156 6.75 -9.78 11.16
N ILE A 157 6.50 -10.81 10.34
CA ILE A 157 7.17 -10.97 9.04
C ILE A 157 6.87 -9.78 8.12
N THR A 158 5.63 -9.34 8.04
CA THR A 158 5.25 -8.21 7.19
C THR A 158 5.96 -6.92 7.63
N VAL A 159 5.98 -6.62 8.93
CA VAL A 159 6.66 -5.43 9.45
C VAL A 159 8.18 -5.53 9.26
N LEU A 160 8.79 -6.68 9.54
CA LEU A 160 10.22 -6.91 9.33
C LEU A 160 10.61 -6.75 7.86
N GLY A 161 9.86 -7.37 6.94
CA GLY A 161 10.10 -7.23 5.50
C GLY A 161 9.98 -5.78 5.04
N GLY A 162 8.97 -5.07 5.55
CA GLY A 162 8.78 -3.65 5.28
C GLY A 162 9.93 -2.77 5.78
N ILE A 163 10.37 -2.97 7.02
CA ILE A 163 11.52 -2.25 7.60
C ILE A 163 12.79 -2.53 6.79
N THR A 164 13.05 -3.78 6.41
CA THR A 164 14.19 -4.14 5.58
C THR A 164 14.19 -3.40 4.25
N ILE A 165 13.03 -3.31 3.58
CA ILE A 165 12.89 -2.54 2.32
C ILE A 165 13.20 -1.06 2.56
N ILE A 166 12.63 -0.45 3.62
CA ILE A 166 12.90 0.96 3.94
C ILE A 166 14.40 1.17 4.17
N ILE A 167 15.06 0.33 4.97
CA ILE A 167 16.51 0.44 5.22
C ILE A 167 17.28 0.38 3.91
N ILE A 168 17.00 -0.62 3.05
CA ILE A 168 17.69 -0.78 1.76
C ILE A 168 17.54 0.46 0.88
N LEU A 169 16.35 1.06 0.82
CA LEU A 169 16.09 2.28 0.05
C LEU A 169 16.86 3.49 0.61
N PHE A 170 16.88 3.65 1.93
CA PHE A 170 17.57 4.77 2.58
C PHE A 170 19.10 4.63 2.63
N THR A 171 19.64 3.42 2.58
CA THR A 171 21.09 3.19 2.53
C THR A 171 21.64 3.15 1.11
N GLY A 172 20.82 3.39 0.09
CA GLY A 172 21.24 3.33 -1.31
C GLY A 172 21.65 1.93 -1.78
N GLY A 173 21.14 0.88 -1.12
CA GLY A 173 21.47 -0.52 -1.45
C GLY A 173 20.98 -0.96 -2.84
N ILE A 174 20.10 -0.18 -3.46
CA ILE A 174 19.61 -0.41 -4.82
C ILE A 174 19.85 0.85 -5.65
N ASN A 175 20.61 0.72 -6.75
CA ASN A 175 20.78 1.81 -7.71
C ASN A 175 19.55 1.93 -8.60
N LEU A 176 18.60 2.79 -8.21
CA LEU A 176 17.35 3.04 -8.94
C LEU A 176 17.44 4.19 -9.95
N LYS A 177 18.65 4.70 -10.25
CA LYS A 177 18.84 5.86 -11.13
C LYS A 177 18.33 5.64 -12.57
N PHE A 178 18.18 4.39 -12.99
CA PHE A 178 17.66 4.02 -14.32
C PHE A 178 16.11 4.11 -14.43
N LEU A 179 15.40 4.36 -13.33
CA LEU A 179 13.94 4.50 -13.30
C LEU A 179 13.46 5.95 -13.45
N ARG A 180 14.39 6.91 -13.62
CA ARG A 180 14.12 8.32 -13.92
C ARG A 180 14.30 8.57 -15.41
#